data_AF-A0A9C8M0N7-F1
#
_entry.id   AF-A0A9C8M0N7-F1
#
_cell.length_a   1.000
_cell.length_b   1.000
_cell.length_c   1.000
_cell.angle_alpha   90.00
_cell.angle_beta   90.00
_cell.angle_gamma   90.00
#
_symmetry.space_group_name_H-M   'P 1'
#
loop_
_entity.id
_entity.type
_entity.pdbx_description
1 polymer ?
#
loop_
_entity_poly.entity_id
_entity_poly.type
_entity_poly.pdbx_seq_one_letter_code
_entity_poly.pdbx_strand_id
1 'polypeptide(L)'
;MSSSLKTKKPVAAFDLDGTLFNSMSVSYDAIRLGFENFWKAMGVDGEIPDWSTARKLIGLPSHEFYPALLPDEYKDRSEILHRHVSEMERLHLAEGRGRTFHGVHTTLETLIKMGYELRCLSNASWHYFDSIMKECRLGQFFAVSEWLGEDLTRSKPDVLAKWARQAGKDNIFYVGDRLGDVRAAHAVGIEVVAVSYGYGDKEELQEADAVIDQFPTLLRVLTSRARRVFKSASGIVDSRGCRKEIFYSGITGSDISEREKFADEIAHELYLRGKTASVAGFREVSTVRERIPETHSGHIVLIYDLPDDTESAGIHVDMIIESPEG
;
A
#
# COMPACT_ATOMS: atom_id res chain seq x y z
N MET A 1 -18.79 17.84 -33.83
CA MET A 1 -18.57 16.42 -33.47
C MET A 1 -18.25 16.37 -31.99
N SER A 2 -19.20 15.90 -31.16
CA SER A 2 -18.99 15.75 -29.73
C SER A 2 -18.01 14.60 -29.50
N SER A 3 -16.75 14.95 -29.21
CA SER A 3 -15.77 14.00 -28.71
C SER A 3 -16.22 13.56 -27.31
N SER A 4 -16.96 12.45 -27.24
CA SER A 4 -17.19 11.73 -25.99
C SER A 4 -15.83 11.50 -25.34
N LEU A 5 -15.53 12.23 -24.26
CA LEU A 5 -14.39 11.99 -23.39
C LEU A 5 -14.58 10.58 -22.84
N LYS A 6 -13.93 9.59 -23.46
CA LYS A 6 -13.83 8.24 -22.90
C LYS A 6 -13.17 8.40 -21.54
N THR A 7 -13.92 8.15 -20.47
CA THR A 7 -13.38 8.09 -19.11
C THR A 7 -12.29 7.03 -19.10
N LYS A 8 -11.07 7.42 -18.71
CA LYS A 8 -9.95 6.49 -18.63
C LYS A 8 -10.23 5.49 -17.50
N LYS A 9 -9.99 4.20 -17.74
CA LYS A 9 -10.13 3.18 -16.71
C LYS A 9 -9.25 3.53 -15.50
N PRO A 10 -9.74 3.39 -14.26
CA PRO A 10 -8.89 3.56 -13.09
C PRO A 10 -7.82 2.47 -13.05
N VAL A 11 -6.64 2.81 -12.57
CA VAL A 11 -5.48 1.93 -12.52
C VAL A 11 -5.15 1.58 -11.08
N ALA A 12 -4.98 0.28 -10.82
CA ALA A 12 -4.42 -0.22 -9.57
C ALA A 12 -3.04 -0.81 -9.88
N ALA A 13 -1.99 -0.20 -9.36
CA ALA A 13 -0.63 -0.65 -9.55
C ALA A 13 -0.10 -1.31 -8.26
N PHE A 14 0.65 -2.40 -8.40
CA PHE A 14 1.08 -3.22 -7.26
C PHE A 14 2.57 -3.54 -7.33
N ASP A 15 3.23 -3.51 -6.18
CA ASP A 15 4.49 -4.23 -5.98
C ASP A 15 4.24 -5.75 -5.96
N LEU A 16 5.32 -6.53 -6.07
CA LEU A 16 5.26 -7.99 -6.08
C LEU A 16 5.59 -8.58 -4.71
N ASP A 17 6.87 -8.52 -4.32
CA ASP A 17 7.39 -9.11 -3.09
C ASP A 17 6.83 -8.38 -1.88
N GLY A 18 6.37 -9.11 -0.87
CA GLY A 18 5.80 -8.51 0.35
C GLY A 18 4.39 -7.93 0.16
N THR A 19 3.95 -7.73 -1.08
CA THR A 19 2.63 -7.19 -1.41
C THR A 19 1.66 -8.24 -1.95
N LEU A 20 1.98 -8.85 -3.10
CA LEU A 20 1.19 -9.91 -3.72
C LEU A 20 1.75 -11.30 -3.40
N PHE A 21 3.07 -11.41 -3.43
CA PHE A 21 3.82 -12.64 -3.27
C PHE A 21 4.52 -12.68 -1.92
N ASN A 22 4.29 -13.76 -1.17
CA ASN A 22 4.99 -14.03 0.07
C ASN A 22 6.33 -14.70 -0.27
N SER A 23 7.32 -13.89 -0.67
CA SER A 23 8.65 -14.38 -1.06
C SER A 23 9.35 -15.22 -0.01
N MET A 24 8.98 -15.10 1.27
CA MET A 24 9.39 -16.04 2.33
C MET A 24 9.21 -17.49 2.00
N SER A 25 8.15 -17.84 1.28
CA SER A 25 7.82 -19.23 1.01
C SER A 25 8.87 -19.90 0.09
N VAL A 26 9.76 -19.10 -0.51
CA VAL A 26 10.78 -19.52 -1.46
C VAL A 26 12.18 -19.05 -1.01
N SER A 27 12.34 -17.77 -0.71
CA SER A 27 13.62 -17.11 -0.49
C SER A 27 14.27 -17.47 0.85
N TYR A 28 13.49 -17.86 1.87
CA TYR A 28 14.05 -18.26 3.18
C TYR A 28 15.10 -19.37 3.06
N ASP A 29 14.71 -20.48 2.45
CA ASP A 29 15.58 -21.64 2.28
C ASP A 29 16.59 -21.43 1.14
N ALA A 30 16.20 -20.68 0.11
CA ALA A 30 17.08 -20.38 -1.01
C ALA A 30 18.27 -19.49 -0.61
N ILE A 31 18.09 -18.51 0.27
CA ILE A 31 19.17 -17.69 0.80
C ILE A 31 20.14 -18.56 1.61
N ARG A 32 19.64 -19.39 2.51
CA ARG A 32 20.46 -20.32 3.31
C ARG A 32 21.32 -21.22 2.40
N LEU A 33 20.68 -21.93 1.47
CA LEU A 33 21.36 -22.84 0.53
C LEU A 33 22.30 -22.09 -0.43
N GLY A 34 21.94 -20.86 -0.80
CA GLY A 34 22.77 -19.99 -1.63
C GLY A 34 24.07 -19.60 -0.93
N PHE A 35 23.99 -19.26 0.36
CA PHE A 35 25.16 -18.99 1.18
C PHE A 35 26.05 -20.22 1.38
N GLU A 36 25.46 -21.39 1.64
CA GLU A 36 26.22 -22.66 1.74
C GLU A 36 27.02 -22.93 0.46
N ASN A 37 26.39 -22.75 -0.70
CA ASN A 37 27.05 -22.91 -1.99
C ASN A 37 28.10 -21.83 -2.26
N PHE A 38 27.83 -20.58 -1.87
CA PHE A 38 28.76 -19.47 -2.00
C PHE A 38 30.04 -19.72 -1.19
N TRP A 39 29.94 -20.07 0.09
CA TRP A 39 31.09 -20.34 0.94
C TRP A 39 31.91 -21.52 0.45
N LYS A 40 31.24 -22.59 0.03
CA LYS A 40 31.89 -23.73 -0.62
C LYS A 40 32.64 -23.33 -1.89
N ALA A 41 32.08 -22.44 -2.72
CA ALA A 41 32.74 -21.94 -3.92
C ALA A 41 33.95 -21.05 -3.61
N MET A 42 33.91 -20.30 -2.51
CA MET A 42 35.02 -19.49 -2.02
C MET A 42 36.12 -20.32 -1.33
N GLY A 43 35.83 -21.56 -0.94
CA GLY A 43 36.79 -22.43 -0.25
C GLY A 43 37.06 -22.01 1.19
N VAL A 44 36.10 -21.33 1.83
CA VAL A 44 36.17 -20.86 3.21
C VAL A 44 34.91 -21.26 3.98
N ASP A 45 35.03 -21.34 5.30
CA ASP A 45 33.86 -21.39 6.18
C ASP A 45 33.42 -19.95 6.45
N GLY A 46 32.14 -19.65 6.19
CA GLY A 46 31.58 -18.33 6.40
C GLY A 46 30.22 -18.38 7.07
N GLU A 47 29.80 -17.25 7.63
CA GLU A 47 28.53 -17.14 8.33
C GLU A 47 27.36 -17.02 7.35
N ILE A 48 26.23 -17.62 7.71
CA ILE A 48 24.96 -17.41 7.03
C ILE A 48 24.20 -16.36 7.83
N PRO A 49 23.78 -15.23 7.21
CA PRO A 49 23.08 -14.18 7.94
C PRO A 49 21.80 -14.74 8.56
N ASP A 50 21.47 -14.24 9.75
CA ASP A 50 20.18 -14.56 10.33
C ASP A 50 19.04 -14.06 9.45
N TRP A 51 17.89 -14.71 9.60
CA TRP A 51 16.73 -14.38 8.78
C TRP A 51 16.26 -12.93 8.98
N SER A 52 16.38 -12.40 10.20
CA SER A 52 15.92 -11.04 10.51
C SER A 52 16.69 -9.99 9.72
N THR A 53 17.96 -10.25 9.43
CA THR A 53 18.85 -9.42 8.62
C THR A 53 18.42 -9.43 7.17
N ALA A 54 18.23 -10.62 6.59
CA ALA A 54 17.77 -10.76 5.20
C ALA A 54 16.40 -10.11 5.00
N ARG A 55 15.45 -10.33 5.92
CA ARG A 55 14.09 -9.78 5.87
C ARG A 55 14.08 -8.25 5.72
N LYS A 56 14.90 -7.54 6.48
CA LYS A 56 14.98 -6.06 6.45
C LYS A 56 15.42 -5.52 5.09
N LEU A 57 16.13 -6.32 4.30
CA LEU A 57 16.66 -5.91 3.01
C LEU A 57 15.73 -6.23 1.83
N ILE A 58 14.68 -7.04 2.02
CA ILE A 58 13.85 -7.59 0.92
C ILE A 58 13.22 -6.61 -0.09
N GLY A 59 13.07 -5.31 0.07
CA GLY A 59 12.53 -4.46 -1.02
C GLY A 59 13.61 -3.96 -2.00
N LEU A 60 14.88 -4.17 -1.65
CA LEU A 60 16.01 -3.58 -2.33
C LEU A 60 16.28 -4.24 -3.68
N PRO A 61 16.82 -3.49 -4.65
CA PRO A 61 17.29 -4.09 -5.89
C PRO A 61 18.46 -5.04 -5.61
N SER A 62 18.64 -6.08 -6.43
CA SER A 62 19.64 -7.14 -6.22
C SER A 62 21.07 -6.60 -6.01
N HIS A 63 21.44 -5.54 -6.74
CA HIS A 63 22.76 -4.91 -6.65
C HIS A 63 23.02 -4.18 -5.32
N GLU A 64 21.99 -3.96 -4.49
CA GLU A 64 22.11 -3.48 -3.12
C GLU A 64 21.88 -4.61 -2.10
N PHE A 65 20.93 -5.50 -2.37
CA PHE A 65 20.53 -6.59 -1.48
C PHE A 65 21.68 -7.57 -1.18
N TYR A 66 22.31 -8.16 -2.22
CA TYR A 66 23.32 -9.21 -2.00
C TYR A 66 24.64 -8.68 -1.41
N PRO A 67 25.17 -7.52 -1.82
CA PRO A 67 26.33 -6.94 -1.13
C PRO A 67 26.06 -6.63 0.34
N ALA A 68 24.86 -6.17 0.69
CA ALA A 68 24.51 -5.86 2.08
C ALA A 68 24.45 -7.09 2.99
N LEU A 69 24.31 -8.29 2.43
CA LEU A 69 24.32 -9.55 3.16
C LEU A 69 25.72 -10.14 3.35
N LEU A 70 26.74 -9.61 2.67
CA LEU A 70 28.10 -10.15 2.70
C LEU A 70 29.02 -9.29 3.57
N PRO A 71 30.03 -9.92 4.23
CA PRO A 71 31.13 -9.18 4.83
C PRO A 71 31.85 -8.31 3.80
N ASP A 72 32.45 -7.19 4.25
CA ASP A 72 33.04 -6.18 3.36
C ASP A 72 34.04 -6.76 2.35
N GLU A 73 34.87 -7.72 2.77
CA GLU A 73 35.87 -8.37 1.92
C GLU A 73 35.27 -9.24 0.79
N TYR A 74 33.98 -9.60 0.87
CA TYR A 74 33.28 -10.41 -0.13
C TYR A 74 32.22 -9.64 -0.93
N LYS A 75 32.00 -8.34 -0.67
CA LYS A 75 30.97 -7.55 -1.38
C LYS A 75 31.13 -7.56 -2.90
N ASP A 76 32.37 -7.55 -3.39
CA ASP A 76 32.72 -7.66 -4.82
C ASP A 76 32.46 -9.06 -5.41
N ARG A 77 31.96 -10.01 -4.61
CA ARG A 77 31.57 -11.37 -5.01
C ARG A 77 30.06 -11.61 -4.85
N SER A 78 29.29 -10.58 -4.49
CA SER A 78 27.83 -10.64 -4.33
C SER A 78 27.08 -11.24 -5.52
N GLU A 79 27.56 -11.07 -6.75
CA GLU A 79 26.94 -11.67 -7.93
C GLU A 79 27.06 -13.21 -7.97
N ILE A 80 28.07 -13.79 -7.31
CA ILE A 80 28.18 -15.25 -7.15
C ILE A 80 27.11 -15.73 -6.17
N LEU A 81 26.95 -15.03 -5.05
CA LEU A 81 25.89 -15.31 -4.08
C LEU A 81 24.50 -15.19 -4.74
N HIS A 82 24.24 -14.08 -5.44
CA HIS A 82 23.01 -13.84 -6.19
C HIS A 82 22.67 -15.02 -7.09
N ARG A 83 23.62 -15.48 -7.90
CA ARG A 83 23.40 -16.63 -8.80
C ARG A 83 23.01 -17.91 -8.05
N HIS A 84 23.67 -18.21 -6.93
CA HIS A 84 23.34 -19.39 -6.14
C HIS A 84 21.95 -19.28 -5.49
N VAL A 85 21.59 -18.11 -4.96
CA VAL A 85 20.26 -17.87 -4.39
C VAL A 85 19.19 -17.97 -5.47
N SER A 86 19.34 -17.26 -6.59
CA SER A 86 18.34 -17.26 -7.67
C SER A 86 18.10 -18.64 -8.27
N GLU A 87 19.13 -19.48 -8.38
CA GLU A 87 18.95 -20.87 -8.83
C GLU A 87 18.10 -21.67 -7.84
N MET A 88 18.33 -21.51 -6.53
CA MET A 88 17.52 -22.17 -5.52
C MET A 88 16.08 -21.65 -5.50
N GLU A 89 15.88 -20.33 -5.65
CA GLU A 89 14.53 -19.74 -5.75
C GLU A 89 13.78 -20.27 -6.96
N ARG A 90 14.44 -20.38 -8.11
CA ARG A 90 13.88 -20.95 -9.33
C ARG A 90 13.44 -22.40 -9.13
N LEU A 91 14.26 -23.22 -8.47
CA LEU A 91 13.93 -24.61 -8.16
C LEU A 91 12.73 -24.69 -7.20
N HIS A 92 12.72 -23.91 -6.13
CA HIS A 92 11.61 -23.87 -5.18
C HIS A 92 10.30 -23.42 -5.83
N LEU A 93 10.34 -22.45 -6.74
CA LEU A 93 9.18 -22.02 -7.51
C LEU A 93 8.67 -23.14 -8.43
N ALA A 94 9.56 -23.82 -9.14
CA ALA A 94 9.22 -24.95 -10.01
C ALA A 94 8.62 -26.15 -9.25
N GLU A 95 8.99 -26.32 -7.97
CA GLU A 95 8.41 -27.31 -7.06
C GLU A 95 7.05 -26.87 -6.46
N GLY A 96 6.56 -25.68 -6.84
CA GLY A 96 5.27 -25.16 -6.36
C GLY A 96 5.31 -24.67 -4.91
N ARG A 97 6.48 -24.27 -4.39
CA ARG A 97 6.62 -23.70 -3.04
C ARG A 97 6.17 -22.24 -2.95
N GLY A 98 6.00 -21.54 -4.08
CA GLY A 98 5.52 -20.16 -4.13
C GLY A 98 4.12 -19.98 -3.52
N ARG A 99 3.93 -18.92 -2.74
CA ARG A 99 2.64 -18.57 -2.11
C ARG A 99 2.34 -17.10 -2.29
N THR A 100 1.13 -16.77 -2.70
CA THR A 100 0.59 -15.41 -2.58
C THR A 100 0.04 -15.18 -1.18
N PHE A 101 -0.12 -13.92 -0.78
CA PHE A 101 -0.84 -13.59 0.45
C PHE A 101 -2.33 -13.96 0.36
N HIS A 102 -2.98 -14.03 1.52
CA HIS A 102 -4.38 -14.41 1.62
C HIS A 102 -5.28 -13.45 0.81
N GLY A 103 -6.15 -14.01 -0.02
CA GLY A 103 -7.15 -13.26 -0.78
C GLY A 103 -6.61 -12.44 -1.95
N VAL A 104 -5.35 -12.61 -2.35
CA VAL A 104 -4.76 -11.90 -3.51
C VAL A 104 -5.55 -12.17 -4.79
N HIS A 105 -5.69 -13.43 -5.22
CA HIS A 105 -6.39 -13.78 -6.47
C HIS A 105 -7.83 -13.25 -6.49
N THR A 106 -8.60 -13.51 -5.44
CA THR A 106 -10.02 -13.09 -5.36
C THR A 106 -10.18 -11.57 -5.36
N THR A 107 -9.24 -10.85 -4.73
CA THR A 107 -9.25 -9.38 -4.72
C THR A 107 -8.89 -8.81 -6.10
N LEU A 108 -7.86 -9.34 -6.77
CA LEU A 108 -7.49 -8.92 -8.13
C LEU A 108 -8.64 -9.18 -9.13
N GLU A 109 -9.28 -10.35 -9.06
CA GLU A 109 -10.48 -10.65 -9.86
C GLU A 109 -11.61 -9.64 -9.62
N THR A 110 -11.82 -9.26 -8.37
CA THR A 110 -12.85 -8.29 -7.99
C THR A 110 -12.53 -6.89 -8.52
N LEU A 111 -11.27 -6.45 -8.44
CA LEU A 111 -10.83 -5.17 -9.01
C LEU A 111 -11.04 -5.11 -10.52
N ILE A 112 -10.73 -6.19 -11.25
CA ILE A 112 -11.00 -6.28 -12.69
C ILE A 112 -12.51 -6.16 -12.97
N LYS A 113 -13.36 -6.85 -12.19
CA LYS A 113 -14.83 -6.76 -12.31
C LYS A 113 -15.35 -5.35 -12.00
N MET A 114 -14.68 -4.62 -11.11
CA MET A 114 -14.95 -3.20 -10.81
C MET A 114 -14.46 -2.24 -11.90
N GLY A 115 -13.79 -2.75 -12.95
CA GLY A 115 -13.34 -1.98 -14.10
C GLY A 115 -11.92 -1.42 -13.99
N TYR A 116 -11.14 -1.82 -12.97
CA TYR A 116 -9.74 -1.43 -12.84
C TYR A 116 -8.87 -2.12 -13.89
N GLU A 117 -7.92 -1.37 -14.44
CA GLU A 117 -6.76 -1.94 -15.10
C GLU A 117 -5.66 -2.20 -14.07
N LEU A 118 -5.18 -3.44 -13.99
CA LEU A 118 -4.16 -3.81 -13.01
C LEU A 118 -2.77 -3.76 -13.63
N ARG A 119 -1.81 -3.22 -12.89
CA ARG A 119 -0.39 -3.17 -13.28
C ARG A 119 0.52 -3.70 -12.18
N CYS A 120 1.63 -4.34 -12.53
CA CYS A 120 2.61 -4.83 -11.56
C CYS A 120 4.00 -4.24 -11.84
N LEU A 121 4.67 -3.75 -10.79
CA LEU A 121 6.00 -3.13 -10.85
C LEU A 121 6.87 -3.66 -9.73
N SER A 122 7.96 -4.36 -10.05
CA SER A 122 8.88 -4.93 -9.06
C SER A 122 10.35 -4.59 -9.36
N ASN A 123 11.18 -4.56 -8.31
CA ASN A 123 12.65 -4.49 -8.42
C ASN A 123 13.29 -5.84 -8.78
N ALA A 124 12.49 -6.91 -8.90
CA ALA A 124 12.95 -8.24 -9.24
C ALA A 124 13.66 -8.31 -10.60
N SER A 125 14.54 -9.32 -10.74
CA SER A 125 15.03 -9.77 -12.05
C SER A 125 13.89 -10.37 -12.88
N TRP A 126 14.02 -10.30 -14.20
CA TRP A 126 13.06 -10.86 -15.14
C TRP A 126 12.75 -12.33 -14.84
N HIS A 127 13.79 -13.15 -14.65
CA HIS A 127 13.63 -14.59 -14.43
C HIS A 127 12.84 -14.92 -13.15
N TYR A 128 13.12 -14.20 -12.06
CA TYR A 128 12.40 -14.34 -10.81
C TYR A 128 10.94 -13.90 -10.96
N PHE A 129 10.74 -12.71 -11.54
CA PHE A 129 9.43 -12.12 -11.80
C PHE A 129 8.56 -13.03 -12.66
N ASP A 130 9.08 -13.50 -13.80
CA ASP A 130 8.37 -14.37 -14.74
C ASP A 130 7.98 -15.71 -14.10
N SER A 131 8.89 -16.30 -13.32
CA SER A 131 8.63 -17.54 -12.59
C SER A 131 7.49 -17.38 -11.59
N ILE A 132 7.46 -16.29 -10.82
CA ILE A 132 6.36 -16.01 -9.89
C ILE A 132 5.05 -15.78 -10.65
N MET A 133 5.08 -14.96 -11.70
CA MET A 133 3.89 -14.63 -12.49
C MET A 133 3.24 -15.89 -13.06
N LYS A 134 4.04 -16.86 -13.49
CA LYS A 134 3.58 -18.14 -14.02
C LYS A 134 3.15 -19.11 -12.92
N GLU A 135 4.05 -19.46 -12.00
CA GLU A 135 3.83 -20.54 -11.03
C GLU A 135 2.78 -20.17 -9.96
N CYS A 136 2.64 -18.88 -9.63
CA CYS A 136 1.58 -18.38 -8.75
C CYS A 136 0.30 -17.96 -9.51
N ARG A 137 0.24 -18.14 -10.84
CA ARG A 137 -0.90 -17.77 -11.70
C ARG A 137 -1.34 -16.31 -11.53
N LEU A 138 -0.38 -15.41 -11.42
CA LEU A 138 -0.61 -13.97 -11.28
C LEU A 138 -0.66 -13.25 -12.63
N GLY A 139 0.09 -13.74 -13.63
CA GLY A 139 0.24 -13.06 -14.92
C GLY A 139 -1.07 -12.77 -15.66
N GLN A 140 -2.10 -13.60 -15.45
CA GLN A 140 -3.42 -13.43 -16.05
C GLN A 140 -4.19 -12.17 -15.59
N PHE A 141 -3.79 -11.55 -14.46
CA PHE A 141 -4.50 -10.39 -13.91
C PHE A 141 -3.99 -9.06 -14.42
N PHE A 142 -2.73 -8.99 -14.85
CA PHE A 142 -2.04 -7.73 -15.12
C PHE A 142 -2.05 -7.39 -16.60
N ALA A 143 -2.58 -6.21 -16.94
CA ALA A 143 -2.54 -5.69 -18.30
C ALA A 143 -1.14 -5.17 -18.68
N VAL A 144 -0.39 -4.71 -17.68
CA VAL A 144 0.98 -4.21 -17.82
C VAL A 144 1.81 -4.70 -16.63
N SER A 145 2.97 -5.27 -16.92
CA SER A 145 3.94 -5.71 -15.92
C SER A 145 5.31 -5.17 -16.29
N GLU A 146 6.01 -4.54 -15.36
CA GLU A 146 7.37 -4.04 -15.55
C GLU A 146 8.27 -4.50 -14.38
N TRP A 147 9.53 -4.81 -14.67
CA TRP A 147 10.56 -5.27 -13.73
C TRP A 147 11.82 -4.42 -13.92
N LEU A 148 12.61 -4.26 -12.86
CA LEU A 148 13.75 -3.33 -12.85
C LEU A 148 15.10 -3.99 -12.55
N GLY A 149 15.15 -5.29 -12.21
CA GLY A 149 16.36 -5.93 -11.69
C GLY A 149 17.59 -5.82 -12.60
N GLU A 150 17.42 -5.86 -13.92
CA GLU A 150 18.51 -5.76 -14.90
C GLU A 150 18.80 -4.32 -15.37
N ASP A 151 17.88 -3.38 -15.18
CA ASP A 151 17.97 -2.03 -15.74
C ASP A 151 18.16 -0.98 -14.63
N LEU A 152 19.43 -0.75 -14.29
CA LEU A 152 19.84 0.24 -13.28
C LEU A 152 19.57 1.69 -13.70
N THR A 153 19.19 1.95 -14.96
CA THR A 153 18.87 3.30 -15.44
C THR A 153 17.43 3.70 -15.12
N ARG A 154 16.61 2.75 -14.68
CA ARG A 154 15.19 2.95 -14.42
C ARG A 154 14.89 2.77 -12.94
N SER A 155 13.95 3.59 -12.45
CA SER A 155 13.50 3.51 -11.07
C SER A 155 11.98 3.32 -10.98
N LYS A 156 11.47 2.83 -9.84
CA LYS A 156 10.02 2.78 -9.57
C LYS A 156 9.35 4.15 -9.81
N PRO A 157 9.87 5.29 -9.30
CA PRO A 157 9.33 6.61 -9.60
C PRO A 157 9.17 6.90 -11.11
N ASP A 158 10.15 6.54 -11.95
CA ASP A 158 10.08 6.83 -13.39
C ASP A 158 8.95 6.05 -14.08
N VAL A 159 8.78 4.79 -13.71
CA VAL A 159 7.70 3.94 -14.23
C VAL A 159 6.34 4.41 -13.73
N LEU A 160 6.23 4.73 -12.44
CA LEU A 160 5.00 5.29 -11.88
C LEU A 160 4.65 6.64 -12.52
N ALA A 161 5.64 7.52 -12.78
CA ALA A 161 5.41 8.77 -13.49
C ALA A 161 4.87 8.55 -14.91
N LYS A 162 5.42 7.57 -15.65
CA LYS A 162 4.93 7.17 -16.97
C LYS A 162 3.49 6.66 -16.89
N TRP A 163 3.19 5.78 -15.95
CA TRP A 163 1.84 5.22 -15.77
C TRP A 163 0.84 6.29 -15.35
N ALA A 164 1.22 7.20 -14.46
CA ALA A 164 0.39 8.31 -14.03
C ALA A 164 0.09 9.31 -15.17
N ARG A 165 1.06 9.56 -16.08
CA ARG A 165 0.79 10.35 -17.30
C ARG A 165 -0.23 9.68 -18.23
N GLN A 166 -0.17 8.35 -18.33
CA GLN A 166 -1.10 7.57 -19.17
C GLN A 166 -2.51 7.54 -18.56
N ALA A 167 -2.63 7.23 -17.27
CA ALA A 167 -3.90 7.05 -16.57
C ALA A 167 -4.57 8.36 -16.13
N GLY A 168 -3.76 9.39 -15.81
CA GLY A 168 -4.13 10.54 -14.99
C GLY A 168 -3.75 10.28 -13.53
N LYS A 169 -3.03 11.22 -12.89
CA LYS A 169 -2.50 11.05 -11.52
C LYS A 169 -3.57 10.70 -10.49
N ASP A 170 -4.74 11.31 -10.60
CA ASP A 170 -5.88 11.05 -9.72
C ASP A 170 -6.63 9.75 -9.99
N ASN A 171 -6.25 9.04 -11.05
CA ASN A 171 -6.91 7.84 -11.52
C ASN A 171 -6.00 6.60 -11.40
N ILE A 172 -4.90 6.71 -10.66
CA ILE A 172 -3.98 5.64 -10.34
C ILE A 172 -3.62 5.69 -8.86
N PHE A 173 -3.49 4.53 -8.24
CA PHE A 173 -2.86 4.37 -6.93
C PHE A 173 -1.86 3.21 -6.98
N TYR A 174 -0.90 3.23 -6.06
CA TYR A 174 0.11 2.18 -5.90
C TYR A 174 -0.13 1.43 -4.60
N VAL A 175 0.21 0.14 -4.57
CA VAL A 175 0.15 -0.70 -3.37
C VAL A 175 1.51 -1.36 -3.19
N GLY A 176 2.10 -1.22 -2.01
CA GLY A 176 3.43 -1.73 -1.69
C GLY A 176 3.58 -2.01 -0.20
N ASP A 177 4.65 -2.69 0.20
CA ASP A 177 4.93 -3.01 1.61
C ASP A 177 6.15 -2.28 2.18
N ARG A 178 6.80 -1.43 1.37
CA ARG A 178 8.03 -0.74 1.78
C ARG A 178 7.90 0.77 1.75
N LEU A 179 8.73 1.43 2.56
CA LEU A 179 8.97 2.86 2.48
C LEU A 179 9.44 3.28 1.07
N GLY A 180 10.17 2.41 0.37
CA GLY A 180 10.55 2.62 -1.04
C GLY A 180 9.34 2.80 -1.97
N ASP A 181 8.26 2.06 -1.75
CA ASP A 181 7.02 2.17 -2.53
C ASP A 181 6.28 3.46 -2.22
N VAL A 182 6.18 3.79 -0.93
CA VAL A 182 5.56 5.04 -0.45
C VAL A 182 6.28 6.25 -1.04
N ARG A 183 7.61 6.29 -0.93
CA ARG A 183 8.43 7.36 -1.51
C ARG A 183 8.30 7.42 -3.02
N ALA A 184 8.26 6.28 -3.72
CA ALA A 184 8.15 6.25 -5.17
C ALA A 184 6.81 6.80 -5.67
N ALA A 185 5.71 6.46 -5.00
CA ALA A 185 4.39 6.97 -5.32
C ALA A 185 4.25 8.47 -4.99
N HIS A 186 4.71 8.89 -3.81
CA HIS A 186 4.70 10.29 -3.39
C HIS A 186 5.54 11.19 -4.30
N ALA A 187 6.71 10.72 -4.76
CA ALA A 187 7.57 11.47 -5.67
C ALA A 187 6.87 11.88 -6.98
N VAL A 188 5.83 11.14 -7.38
CA VAL A 188 5.05 11.42 -8.60
C VAL A 188 3.64 11.97 -8.31
N GLY A 189 3.26 12.05 -7.04
CA GLY A 189 1.97 12.55 -6.57
C GLY A 189 0.81 11.61 -6.90
N ILE A 190 1.00 10.29 -6.73
CA ILE A 190 -0.08 9.30 -6.80
C ILE A 190 -0.33 8.73 -5.41
N GLU A 191 -1.57 8.34 -5.15
CA GLU A 191 -1.96 7.77 -3.85
C GLU A 191 -1.29 6.41 -3.62
N VAL A 192 -0.89 6.12 -2.39
CA VAL A 192 -0.25 4.87 -2.01
C VAL A 192 -0.94 4.19 -0.82
N VAL A 193 -1.27 2.91 -1.00
CA VAL A 193 -1.77 2.04 0.08
C VAL A 193 -0.65 1.11 0.49
N ALA A 194 -0.16 1.27 1.71
CA ALA A 194 0.81 0.36 2.29
C ALA A 194 0.17 -0.90 2.84
N VAL A 195 0.88 -2.03 2.77
CA VAL A 195 0.46 -3.29 3.38
C VAL A 195 1.37 -3.68 4.54
N SER A 196 0.78 -3.89 5.71
CA SER A 196 1.55 -4.16 6.94
C SER A 196 1.87 -5.64 7.18
N TYR A 197 1.30 -6.54 6.38
CA TYR A 197 1.60 -7.98 6.43
C TYR A 197 2.88 -8.36 5.69
N GLY A 198 3.49 -7.43 4.94
CA GLY A 198 4.71 -7.63 4.18
C GLY A 198 5.97 -7.58 5.05
N TYR A 199 7.01 -6.93 4.55
CA TYR A 199 8.34 -6.87 5.16
C TYR A 199 8.68 -5.52 5.77
N GLY A 200 7.99 -4.46 5.38
CA GLY A 200 8.18 -3.15 6.00
C GLY A 200 7.76 -3.13 7.46
N ASP A 201 8.45 -2.31 8.26
CA ASP A 201 8.07 -2.08 9.65
C ASP A 201 6.95 -1.02 9.78
N LYS A 202 6.37 -0.88 10.97
CA LYS A 202 5.24 0.03 11.16
C LYS A 202 5.66 1.47 10.91
N GLU A 203 6.85 1.83 11.33
CA GLU A 203 7.46 3.16 11.20
C GLU A 203 7.65 3.53 9.72
N GLU A 204 8.11 2.60 8.88
CA GLU A 204 8.25 2.75 7.42
C GLU A 204 6.91 3.06 6.74
N LEU A 205 5.80 2.52 7.25
CA LEU A 205 4.49 2.63 6.62
C LEU A 205 3.64 3.83 7.10
N GLN A 206 4.08 4.55 8.14
CA GLN A 206 3.35 5.71 8.68
C GLN A 206 3.17 6.84 7.66
N GLU A 207 4.04 6.91 6.67
CA GLU A 207 3.98 7.94 5.63
C GLU A 207 2.96 7.61 4.53
N ALA A 208 2.41 6.39 4.45
CA ALA A 208 1.47 6.03 3.39
C ALA A 208 0.11 6.73 3.53
N ASP A 209 -0.60 6.94 2.41
CA ASP A 209 -1.95 7.53 2.43
C ASP A 209 -2.97 6.64 3.16
N ALA A 210 -2.76 5.33 3.11
CA ALA A 210 -3.52 4.34 3.88
C ALA A 210 -2.66 3.11 4.18
N VAL A 211 -2.92 2.42 5.29
CA VAL A 211 -2.28 1.16 5.67
C VAL A 211 -3.35 0.08 5.86
N ILE A 212 -3.17 -1.07 5.21
CA ILE A 212 -4.03 -2.25 5.40
C ILE A 212 -3.26 -3.41 6.01
N ASP A 213 -3.96 -4.24 6.78
CA ASP A 213 -3.43 -5.42 7.48
C ASP A 213 -3.69 -6.73 6.72
N GLN A 214 -4.57 -6.70 5.73
CA GLN A 214 -4.90 -7.82 4.86
C GLN A 214 -5.21 -7.30 3.45
N PHE A 215 -4.75 -8.00 2.41
CA PHE A 215 -4.96 -7.58 1.02
C PHE A 215 -6.45 -7.37 0.64
N PRO A 216 -7.42 -8.21 1.08
CA PRO A 216 -8.83 -8.00 0.77
C PRO A 216 -9.41 -6.69 1.32
N THR A 217 -8.82 -6.12 2.37
CA THR A 217 -9.22 -4.82 2.92
C THR A 217 -9.07 -3.70 1.89
N LEU A 218 -8.21 -3.88 0.88
CA LEU A 218 -8.05 -2.95 -0.25
C LEU A 218 -9.38 -2.60 -0.94
N LEU A 219 -10.28 -3.58 -1.08
CA LEU A 219 -11.59 -3.35 -1.70
C LEU A 219 -12.39 -2.28 -0.94
N ARG A 220 -12.34 -2.30 0.40
CA ARG A 220 -13.03 -1.33 1.25
C ARG A 220 -12.47 0.08 1.06
N VAL A 221 -11.14 0.20 1.00
CA VAL A 221 -10.45 1.47 0.74
C VAL A 221 -10.91 2.05 -0.60
N LEU A 222 -11.17 1.23 -1.62
CA LEU A 222 -11.56 1.68 -2.96
C LEU A 222 -13.05 1.93 -3.13
N THR A 223 -13.90 1.22 -2.38
CA THR A 223 -15.35 1.36 -2.46
C THR A 223 -15.94 2.44 -1.57
N SER A 224 -15.20 2.90 -0.55
CA SER A 224 -15.72 3.88 0.40
C SER A 224 -16.16 5.16 -0.33
N ARG A 225 -17.45 5.55 -0.19
CA ARG A 225 -17.93 6.87 -0.65
C ARG A 225 -17.17 7.97 0.09
N ALA A 226 -16.76 7.67 1.33
CA ALA A 226 -15.87 8.45 2.16
C ALA A 226 -14.61 8.89 1.41
N ARG A 227 -13.91 8.02 0.65
CA ARG A 227 -12.68 8.41 -0.05
C ARG A 227 -12.87 9.53 -1.08
N ARG A 228 -14.00 9.58 -1.78
CA ARG A 228 -14.32 10.68 -2.73
C ARG A 228 -14.64 12.00 -2.02
N VAL A 229 -15.40 11.93 -0.93
CA VAL A 229 -15.77 13.11 -0.13
C VAL A 229 -14.58 13.61 0.68
N PHE A 230 -13.78 12.70 1.23
CA PHE A 230 -12.56 12.97 1.96
C PHE A 230 -11.46 13.52 1.08
N LYS A 231 -11.26 13.06 -0.16
CA LYS A 231 -10.29 13.68 -1.09
C LYS A 231 -10.62 15.16 -1.37
N SER A 232 -11.90 15.53 -1.29
CA SER A 232 -12.35 16.93 -1.38
C SER A 232 -12.15 17.70 -0.06
N ALA A 233 -12.22 17.01 1.09
CA ALA A 233 -12.09 17.59 2.43
C ALA A 233 -10.64 17.62 2.97
N SER A 234 -9.77 16.66 2.62
CA SER A 234 -8.40 16.54 3.13
C SER A 234 -7.51 17.68 2.63
N GLY A 235 -7.76 18.17 1.40
CA GLY A 235 -7.12 19.39 0.90
C GLY A 235 -7.36 20.62 1.78
N ILE A 236 -8.41 20.62 2.60
CA ILE A 236 -8.72 21.68 3.58
C ILE A 236 -7.96 21.43 4.89
N VAL A 237 -7.93 20.20 5.38
CA VAL A 237 -7.25 19.82 6.64
C VAL A 237 -5.72 19.97 6.53
N ASP A 238 -5.11 19.52 5.43
CA ASP A 238 -3.65 19.58 5.22
C ASP A 238 -3.16 21.02 4.95
N SER A 239 -4.01 21.90 4.42
CA SER A 239 -3.67 23.30 4.16
C SER A 239 -3.46 24.16 5.42
N ARG A 240 -3.90 23.68 6.61
CA ARG A 240 -4.00 24.51 7.82
C ARG A 240 -3.00 24.18 8.94
N GLY A 241 -2.12 23.20 8.79
CA GLY A 241 -0.94 23.04 9.66
C GLY A 241 -1.20 23.05 11.18
N CYS A 242 -2.33 22.52 11.66
CA CYS A 242 -2.73 22.69 13.06
C CYS A 242 -2.41 21.48 13.94
N ARG A 243 -1.42 21.65 14.82
CA ARG A 243 -1.16 20.75 15.96
C ARG A 243 -1.95 21.27 17.16
N LYS A 244 -3.08 20.64 17.50
CA LYS A 244 -3.75 20.56 18.84
C LYS A 244 -5.30 20.58 18.82
N GLU A 245 -5.97 20.69 17.69
CA GLU A 245 -7.45 20.83 17.67
C GLU A 245 -8.17 19.49 17.50
N ILE A 246 -9.36 19.36 18.12
CA ILE A 246 -10.35 18.31 17.84
C ILE A 246 -11.23 18.83 16.71
N PHE A 247 -11.42 18.04 15.65
CA PHE A 247 -12.21 18.46 14.50
C PHE A 247 -13.59 17.82 14.53
N TYR A 248 -14.64 18.61 14.30
CA TYR A 248 -15.99 18.11 14.14
C TYR A 248 -16.36 18.12 12.65
N SER A 249 -16.96 17.04 12.17
CA SER A 249 -17.53 17.01 10.82
C SER A 249 -18.97 16.55 10.87
N GLY A 250 -19.83 17.36 10.30
CA GLY A 250 -21.24 17.08 10.12
C GLY A 250 -21.50 16.16 8.95
N ILE A 251 -22.38 15.18 9.14
CA ILE A 251 -22.93 14.35 8.07
C ILE A 251 -24.44 14.58 8.04
N THR A 252 -24.92 15.12 6.93
CA THR A 252 -26.31 15.52 6.68
C THR A 252 -26.93 14.63 5.60
N GLY A 253 -28.26 14.54 5.55
CA GLY A 253 -28.98 13.66 4.62
C GLY A 253 -30.17 12.93 5.24
N SER A 254 -31.07 12.48 4.36
CA SER A 254 -32.43 12.08 4.73
C SER A 254 -32.58 10.75 5.51
N ASP A 255 -31.57 9.87 5.51
CA ASP A 255 -31.63 8.56 6.19
C ASP A 255 -30.57 8.45 7.30
N ILE A 256 -31.01 8.37 8.56
CA ILE A 256 -30.14 8.24 9.74
C ILE A 256 -29.25 6.98 9.69
N SER A 257 -29.79 5.83 9.25
CA SER A 257 -29.02 4.58 9.21
C SER A 257 -27.96 4.60 8.12
N GLU A 258 -28.22 5.29 7.01
CA GLU A 258 -27.19 5.50 5.99
C GLU A 258 -26.12 6.51 6.46
N ARG A 259 -26.51 7.55 7.21
CA ARG A 259 -25.56 8.53 7.78
C ARG A 259 -24.61 7.90 8.80
N GLU A 260 -25.11 7.05 9.70
CA GLU A 260 -24.29 6.34 10.69
C GLU A 260 -23.28 5.39 10.00
N LYS A 261 -23.75 4.57 9.06
CA LYS A 261 -22.86 3.70 8.26
C LYS A 261 -21.82 4.49 7.49
N PHE A 262 -22.20 5.64 6.96
CA PHE A 262 -21.28 6.51 6.23
C PHE A 262 -20.27 7.19 7.16
N ALA A 263 -20.67 7.55 8.38
CA ALA A 263 -19.77 8.04 9.41
C ALA A 263 -18.76 6.97 9.83
N ASP A 264 -19.21 5.73 10.00
CA ASP A 264 -18.34 4.58 10.25
C ASP A 264 -17.36 4.34 9.08
N GLU A 265 -17.81 4.49 7.83
CA GLU A 265 -16.94 4.42 6.64
C GLU A 265 -15.86 5.51 6.65
N ILE A 266 -16.19 6.74 7.02
CA ILE A 266 -15.22 7.85 7.13
C ILE A 266 -14.28 7.62 8.31
N ALA A 267 -14.78 7.18 9.47
CA ALA A 267 -13.94 6.88 10.63
C ALA A 267 -12.95 5.75 10.33
N HIS A 268 -13.41 4.72 9.61
CA HIS A 268 -12.55 3.64 9.16
C HIS A 268 -11.51 4.13 8.14
N GLU A 269 -11.89 4.97 7.17
CA GLU A 269 -10.94 5.58 6.23
C GLU A 269 -9.88 6.38 6.99
N LEU A 270 -10.28 7.22 7.96
CA LEU A 270 -9.38 7.97 8.82
C LEU A 270 -8.43 7.06 9.60
N TYR A 271 -8.92 5.95 10.14
CA TYR A 271 -8.11 4.93 10.81
C TYR A 271 -7.04 4.35 9.87
N LEU A 272 -7.43 4.00 8.63
CA LEU A 272 -6.49 3.50 7.63
C LEU A 272 -5.40 4.53 7.31
N ARG A 273 -5.69 5.83 7.39
CA ARG A 273 -4.72 6.94 7.21
C ARG A 273 -3.94 7.29 8.48
N GLY A 274 -3.96 6.44 9.50
CA GLY A 274 -3.29 6.66 10.78
C GLY A 274 -3.89 7.80 11.63
N LYS A 275 -5.12 8.24 11.33
CA LYS A 275 -5.86 9.22 12.12
C LYS A 275 -6.77 8.50 13.10
N THR A 276 -7.08 9.15 14.22
CA THR A 276 -8.07 8.63 15.16
C THR A 276 -9.37 9.38 14.98
N ALA A 277 -10.47 8.65 14.92
CA ALA A 277 -11.80 9.21 14.79
C ALA A 277 -12.81 8.49 15.67
N SER A 278 -13.85 9.21 16.08
CA SER A 278 -15.00 8.69 16.82
C SER A 278 -16.27 9.09 16.09
N VAL A 279 -17.24 8.19 16.02
CA VAL A 279 -18.55 8.41 15.42
C VAL A 279 -19.57 8.61 16.53
N ALA A 280 -20.39 9.66 16.45
CA ALA A 280 -21.43 9.94 17.44
C ALA A 280 -22.64 10.67 16.86
N GLY A 281 -23.82 10.39 17.43
CA GLY A 281 -25.00 11.20 17.16
C GLY A 281 -24.84 12.61 17.76
N PHE A 282 -25.57 13.60 17.24
CA PHE A 282 -25.48 15.00 17.70
C PHE A 282 -25.66 15.17 19.22
N ARG A 283 -26.53 14.35 19.83
CA ARG A 283 -26.78 14.38 21.28
C ARG A 283 -25.69 13.73 22.12
N GLU A 284 -24.78 12.97 21.51
CA GLU A 284 -23.73 12.20 22.19
C GLU A 284 -22.37 12.90 22.14
N VAL A 285 -22.25 13.99 21.38
CA VAL A 285 -20.98 14.71 21.12
C VAL A 285 -20.27 15.15 22.40
N SER A 286 -21.01 15.65 23.39
CA SER A 286 -20.46 16.05 24.70
C SER A 286 -19.80 14.88 25.42
N THR A 287 -20.42 13.70 25.39
CA THR A 287 -19.87 12.49 26.02
C THR A 287 -18.64 11.94 25.29
N VAL A 288 -18.55 12.12 23.97
CA VAL A 288 -17.35 11.76 23.20
C VAL A 288 -16.18 12.66 23.56
N ARG A 289 -16.43 13.97 23.74
CA ARG A 289 -15.40 14.95 24.14
C ARG A 289 -14.74 14.58 25.47
N GLU A 290 -15.51 14.08 26.43
CA GLU A 290 -15.01 13.63 27.74
C GLU A 290 -14.22 12.31 27.69
N ARG A 291 -14.41 11.51 26.64
CA ARG A 291 -13.74 10.20 26.46
C ARG A 291 -12.43 10.30 25.68
N ILE A 292 -12.22 11.37 24.93
CA ILE A 292 -10.98 11.58 24.18
C ILE A 292 -9.90 12.07 25.16
N PRO A 293 -8.81 11.32 25.38
CA PRO A 293 -7.75 11.75 26.29
C PRO A 293 -7.12 13.07 25.81
N GLU A 294 -6.84 14.02 26.71
CA GLU A 294 -6.26 15.34 26.39
C GLU A 294 -4.94 15.27 25.59
N THR A 295 -4.28 14.11 25.57
CA THR A 295 -3.05 13.85 24.83
C THR A 295 -3.26 13.52 23.34
N HIS A 296 -4.51 13.29 22.87
CA HIS A 296 -4.82 12.96 21.48
C HIS A 296 -5.01 14.23 20.62
N SER A 297 -3.91 14.89 20.26
CA SER A 297 -3.93 15.99 19.28
C SER A 297 -4.33 15.47 17.89
N GLY A 298 -5.33 16.09 17.24
CA GLY A 298 -5.76 15.73 15.88
C GLY A 298 -6.81 14.61 15.79
N HIS A 299 -7.58 14.38 16.85
CA HIS A 299 -8.73 13.46 16.83
C HIS A 299 -9.93 14.08 16.10
N ILE A 300 -10.64 13.28 15.30
CA ILE A 300 -11.79 13.73 14.49
C ILE A 300 -13.09 13.12 15.05
N VAL A 301 -14.09 13.95 15.32
CA VAL A 301 -15.43 13.50 15.74
C VAL A 301 -16.40 13.69 14.57
N LEU A 302 -16.96 12.57 14.10
CA LEU A 302 -17.93 12.56 13.01
C LEU A 302 -19.35 12.54 13.58
N ILE A 303 -20.10 13.60 13.32
CA ILE A 303 -21.45 13.81 13.82
C ILE A 303 -22.44 13.45 12.73
N TYR A 304 -23.17 12.35 12.90
CA TYR A 304 -24.06 11.82 11.86
C TYR A 304 -25.53 12.22 11.95
N ASP A 305 -25.91 12.96 13.00
CA ASP A 305 -27.30 13.36 13.25
C ASP A 305 -27.43 14.88 13.40
N LEU A 306 -26.73 15.66 12.57
CA LEU A 306 -26.97 17.09 12.53
C LEU A 306 -28.40 17.38 12.05
N PRO A 307 -29.07 18.42 12.59
CA PRO A 307 -30.35 18.89 12.07
C PRO A 307 -30.21 19.27 10.59
N ASP A 308 -31.05 18.71 9.73
CA ASP A 308 -31.08 19.07 8.31
C ASP A 308 -31.68 20.48 8.13
N ASP A 309 -30.88 21.42 7.62
CA ASP A 309 -31.38 22.65 7.02
C ASP A 309 -31.53 22.54 5.48
N THR A 310 -31.25 21.36 4.89
CA THR A 310 -31.13 21.19 3.43
C THR A 310 -32.04 20.08 2.88
N GLU A 311 -32.99 20.45 2.00
CA GLU A 311 -33.90 19.54 1.28
C GLU A 311 -33.22 18.78 0.11
N SER A 312 -31.90 18.56 0.14
CA SER A 312 -31.19 17.91 -0.97
C SER A 312 -31.22 16.38 -0.88
N ALA A 313 -31.56 15.72 -1.99
CA ALA A 313 -31.48 14.27 -2.12
C ALA A 313 -30.00 13.81 -2.20
N GLY A 314 -29.42 13.39 -1.07
CA GLY A 314 -28.06 12.86 -0.98
C GLY A 314 -27.47 12.94 0.44
N ILE A 315 -26.42 12.17 0.72
CA ILE A 315 -25.60 12.33 1.94
C ILE A 315 -24.53 13.38 1.63
N HIS A 316 -24.46 14.41 2.47
CA HIS A 316 -23.47 15.48 2.38
C HIS A 316 -22.59 15.50 3.62
N VAL A 317 -21.34 15.96 3.46
CA VAL A 317 -20.42 16.18 4.57
C VAL A 317 -20.16 17.67 4.65
N ASP A 318 -20.68 18.29 5.70
CA ASP A 318 -20.45 19.68 6.02
C ASP A 318 -19.46 19.75 7.18
N MET A 319 -18.29 20.33 6.94
CA MET A 319 -17.28 20.45 7.98
C MET A 319 -17.65 21.61 8.91
N ILE A 320 -18.11 21.31 10.13
CA ILE A 320 -18.35 22.31 11.17
C ILE A 320 -17.13 22.33 12.09
N ILE A 321 -16.21 23.26 11.83
CA ILE A 321 -15.03 23.43 12.68
C ILE A 321 -15.44 24.31 13.87
N GLU A 322 -15.76 23.70 15.01
CA GLU A 322 -15.87 24.43 16.28
C GLU A 322 -14.49 24.53 16.93
N SER A 323 -14.08 25.75 17.27
CA SER A 323 -12.88 25.96 18.09
C SER A 323 -13.15 25.44 19.51
N PRO A 324 -12.14 24.99 20.28
CA PRO A 324 -12.34 24.63 21.68
C PRO A 324 -12.93 25.76 22.53
N GLU A 325 -12.88 27.01 22.06
CA GLU A 325 -13.33 28.22 22.75
C GLU A 325 -14.72 28.72 22.33
N GLY A 326 -15.43 27.97 21.48
CA GLY A 326 -16.75 28.35 20.93
C GLY A 326 -16.69 28.87 19.51
#